data_AF-A0A353M2L3-F1
#
_entry.id   AF-A0A353M2L3-F1
#
_cell.length_a   1.000
_cell.length_b   1.000
_cell.length_c   1.000
_cell.angle_alpha   90.00
_cell.angle_beta   90.00
_cell.angle_gamma   90.00
#
_symmetry.space_group_name_H-M   'P 1'
#
loop_
_entity.id
_entity.type
_entity.pdbx_description
1 polymer ?
#
loop_
_entity_poly.entity_id
_entity_poly.type
_entity_poly.pdbx_seq_one_letter_code
_entity_poly.pdbx_strand_id
1 'polypeptide(L)'
;MVTRHSAETSSTEAIVGFEPTGHYWFNLGDHLEACGHKLVILNPYHVKCARELDDNSPSRSDQKDPKTIGMLVKDGRYRDGASRLDSTTPLLYPAKNG
;
A
#
# COMPACT_ATOMS: atom_id res chain seq x y z
N MET A 1 14.47 35.07 -7.62
CA MET A 1 15.14 33.85 -8.12
C MET A 1 14.91 32.77 -7.08
N VAL A 2 13.86 31.95 -7.25
CA VAL A 2 13.58 30.83 -6.33
C VAL A 2 14.18 29.59 -6.96
N THR A 3 15.35 29.19 -6.47
CA THR A 3 16.03 27.99 -6.94
C THR A 3 15.29 26.78 -6.40
N ARG A 4 14.55 26.07 -7.26
CA ARG A 4 14.00 24.75 -6.94
C ARG A 4 15.16 23.77 -6.87
N HIS A 5 15.51 23.31 -5.68
CA HIS A 5 16.34 22.12 -5.52
C HIS A 5 15.48 20.91 -5.92
N SER A 6 15.61 20.46 -7.17
CA SER A 6 15.15 19.13 -7.56
C SER A 6 16.24 18.17 -7.09
N ALA A 7 16.04 17.57 -5.91
CA ALA A 7 16.89 16.48 -5.45
C ALA A 7 16.60 15.26 -6.34
N GLU A 8 17.51 14.98 -7.28
CA GLU A 8 17.54 13.70 -7.96
C GLU A 8 17.88 12.62 -6.94
N THR A 9 16.88 11.99 -6.37
CA THR A 9 17.06 10.73 -5.64
C THR A 9 17.22 9.64 -6.69
N SER A 10 18.38 9.00 -6.75
CA SER A 10 18.53 7.73 -7.45
C SER A 10 17.54 6.73 -6.83
N SER A 11 16.35 6.62 -7.44
CA SER A 11 15.22 5.88 -6.88
C SER A 11 15.63 4.44 -6.59
N THR A 12 15.77 4.14 -5.31
CA THR A 12 15.78 2.76 -4.85
C THR A 12 14.40 2.21 -5.18
N GLU A 13 14.33 1.09 -5.90
CA GLU A 13 13.07 0.43 -6.24
C GLU A 13 12.29 0.16 -4.94
N ALA A 14 11.22 0.92 -4.72
CA ALA A 14 10.45 0.88 -3.49
C ALA A 14 9.05 0.34 -3.77
N ILE A 15 8.63 -0.63 -2.96
CA ILE A 15 7.28 -1.20 -2.96
C ILE A 15 6.53 -0.60 -1.76
N VAL A 16 5.37 -0.02 -2.02
CA VAL A 16 4.52 0.59 -1.00
C VAL A 16 3.28 -0.26 -0.80
N GLY A 17 3.12 -0.81 0.41
CA GLY A 17 1.98 -1.64 0.78
C GLY A 17 0.90 -0.87 1.53
N PHE A 18 -0.35 -1.05 1.13
CA PHE A 18 -1.52 -0.52 1.83
C PHE A 18 -2.40 -1.64 2.36
N GLU A 19 -2.78 -1.57 3.64
CA GLU A 19 -3.96 -2.25 4.14
C GLU A 19 -5.17 -1.31 3.91
N PRO A 20 -6.05 -1.60 2.94
CA PRO A 20 -7.14 -0.70 2.59
C PRO A 20 -8.18 -0.68 3.73
N THR A 21 -8.15 0.39 4.51
CA THR A 21 -9.18 0.73 5.50
C THR A 21 -9.85 2.04 5.05
N GLY A 22 -10.80 1.93 4.12
CA GLY A 22 -11.45 3.09 3.50
C GLY A 22 -10.57 3.83 2.47
N HIS A 23 -10.86 5.11 2.25
CA HIS A 23 -10.32 5.88 1.12
C HIS A 23 -9.06 6.71 1.42
N TYR A 24 -8.56 6.68 2.66
CA TYR A 24 -7.50 7.59 3.13
C TYR A 24 -6.19 7.50 2.34
N TRP A 25 -5.92 6.35 1.71
CA TRP A 25 -4.69 6.11 0.96
C TRP A 25 -4.76 6.59 -0.50
N PHE A 26 -5.93 6.99 -1.03
CA PHE A 26 -6.10 7.27 -2.47
C PHE A 26 -5.19 8.40 -2.97
N ASN A 27 -5.19 9.56 -2.29
CA ASN A 27 -4.36 10.69 -2.71
C ASN A 27 -2.85 10.37 -2.61
N LEU A 28 -2.47 9.56 -1.61
CA LEU A 28 -1.08 9.13 -1.44
C LEU A 28 -0.70 8.10 -2.50
N GLY A 29 -1.58 7.16 -2.81
CA GLY A 29 -1.42 6.17 -3.87
C GLY A 29 -1.24 6.83 -5.23
N ASP A 30 -2.14 7.73 -5.62
CA ASP A 30 -2.07 8.47 -6.89
C ASP A 30 -0.74 9.23 -7.01
N HIS A 31 -0.28 9.88 -5.94
CA HIS A 31 1.00 10.58 -5.92
C HIS A 31 2.20 9.64 -6.08
N LEU A 32 2.22 8.53 -5.34
CA LEU A 32 3.32 7.56 -5.37
C LEU A 32 3.39 6.81 -6.70
N GLU A 33 2.25 6.49 -7.30
CA GLU A 33 2.16 5.91 -8.65
C GLU A 33 2.71 6.90 -9.69
N ALA A 34 2.35 8.19 -9.62
CA ALA A 34 2.89 9.22 -10.49
C ALA A 34 4.42 9.43 -10.33
N CYS A 35 4.96 9.12 -9.14
CA CYS A 35 6.40 9.10 -8.87
C CYS A 35 7.10 7.80 -9.30
N GLY A 36 6.36 6.82 -9.83
CA GLY A 36 6.91 5.56 -10.34
C GLY A 36 7.13 4.48 -9.28
N HIS A 37 6.50 4.57 -8.10
CA HIS A 37 6.59 3.54 -7.08
C HIS A 37 5.64 2.37 -7.35
N LYS A 38 6.06 1.14 -7.02
CA LYS A 38 5.18 -0.04 -7.10
C LYS A 38 4.22 -0.04 -5.91
N LEU A 39 2.92 -0.01 -6.19
CA LEU A 39 1.89 -0.08 -5.15
C LEU A 39 1.35 -1.50 -5.01
N VAL A 40 1.17 -1.94 -3.78
CA VAL A 40 0.61 -3.26 -3.46
C VAL A 40 -0.46 -3.15 -2.39
N ILE A 41 -1.46 -4.02 -2.49
CA ILE A 41 -2.61 -4.04 -1.59
C ILE A 41 -2.55 -5.31 -0.76
N LEU A 42 -2.66 -5.12 0.55
CA LEU A 42 -2.75 -6.19 1.53
C LEU A 42 -4.22 -6.49 1.81
N ASN A 43 -4.53 -7.74 2.11
CA ASN A 43 -5.85 -8.11 2.60
C ASN A 43 -5.94 -7.82 4.11
N PRO A 44 -6.86 -6.98 4.59
CA PRO A 44 -7.02 -6.70 6.02
C PRO A 44 -7.21 -7.95 6.89
N TYR A 45 -7.84 -8.99 6.32
CA TYR A 45 -7.96 -10.29 7.01
C TYR A 45 -6.58 -10.93 7.25
N HIS A 46 -5.67 -10.89 6.27
CA HIS A 46 -4.33 -11.45 6.41
C HIS A 46 -3.46 -10.62 7.35
N VAL A 47 -3.60 -9.29 7.33
CA VAL A 47 -2.91 -8.41 8.28
C VAL A 47 -3.35 -8.74 9.70
N LYS A 48 -4.65 -8.92 9.92
CA LYS A 48 -5.19 -9.34 11.22
C LYS A 48 -4.65 -10.70 11.67
N CYS A 49 -4.70 -11.72 10.82
CA CYS A 49 -4.19 -13.05 11.17
C CYS A 49 -2.68 -13.05 11.46
N ALA A 50 -1.88 -12.33 10.66
CA ALA A 50 -0.44 -12.22 10.86
C ALA A 50 -0.10 -11.51 12.18
N ARG A 51 -0.81 -10.42 12.48
CA ARG A 51 -0.66 -9.69 13.74
C ARG A 51 -1.00 -10.58 14.94
N GLU A 52 -2.11 -11.30 14.91
CA GLU A 52 -2.52 -12.20 15.99
C GLU A 52 -1.48 -13.30 16.25
N LEU A 53 -0.86 -13.82 15.19
CA LEU A 53 0.20 -14.82 15.28
C LEU A 53 1.51 -14.25 15.86
N ASP A 54 1.92 -13.06 15.42
CA ASP A 54 3.19 -12.43 15.82
C ASP A 54 3.16 -11.83 17.23
N ASP A 55 2.01 -11.30 17.66
CA ASP A 55 1.88 -10.56 18.92
C ASP A 55 1.35 -11.40 20.09
N ASN A 56 0.83 -12.61 19.82
CA ASN A 56 0.15 -13.48 20.79
C ASN A 56 -0.85 -12.72 21.69
N SER A 57 -1.46 -11.66 21.15
CA SER A 57 -2.33 -10.73 21.86
C SER A 57 -3.43 -10.24 20.92
N PRO A 58 -4.69 -10.20 21.35
CA PRO A 58 -5.81 -9.72 20.52
C PRO A 58 -5.86 -8.19 20.39
N SER A 59 -4.90 -7.46 20.98
CA SER A 59 -4.92 -6.00 21.01
C SER A 59 -4.48 -5.39 19.68
N ARG A 60 -5.36 -4.57 19.09
CA ARG A 60 -5.01 -3.68 17.98
C ARG A 60 -4.22 -2.50 18.53
N SER A 61 -3.05 -2.24 17.96
CA SER A 61 -2.30 -1.00 18.19
C SER A 61 -1.67 -0.56 16.89
N ASP A 62 -1.85 0.72 16.54
CA ASP A 62 -1.31 1.30 15.31
C ASP A 62 0.23 1.22 15.24
N GLN A 63 0.90 1.01 16.38
CA GLN A 63 2.36 0.82 16.43
C GLN A 63 2.83 -0.51 15.85
N LYS A 64 1.94 -1.51 15.78
CA LYS A 64 2.28 -2.88 15.36
C LYS A 64 2.08 -3.08 13.86
N ASP A 65 1.10 -2.38 13.30
CA ASP A 65 0.71 -2.51 11.90
C ASP A 65 1.86 -2.26 10.91
N PRO A 66 2.78 -1.28 11.10
CA PRO A 66 3.90 -1.07 10.17
C PRO A 66 4.82 -2.29 10.03
N LYS A 67 5.09 -3.01 11.12
CA LYS A 67 5.95 -4.21 11.10
C LYS A 67 5.25 -5.36 10.38
N THR A 68 3.99 -5.63 10.71
CA THR A 68 3.21 -6.70 10.08
C THR A 68 3.01 -6.45 8.59
N ILE A 69 2.64 -5.23 8.21
CA ILE A 69 2.49 -4.79 6.81
C ILE A 69 3.83 -4.95 6.07
N GLY A 70 4.92 -4.47 6.64
CA GLY A 70 6.26 -4.59 6.06
C GLY A 70 6.67 -6.04 5.84
N MET A 71 6.37 -6.94 6.78
CA MET A 71 6.66 -8.36 6.62
C MET A 71 5.83 -9.02 5.52
N LEU A 72 4.54 -8.72 5.43
CA LEU A 72 3.69 -9.26 4.36
C LEU A 72 4.14 -8.78 2.97
N VAL A 73 4.57 -7.51 2.86
CA VAL A 73 5.15 -6.98 1.62
C VAL A 73 6.46 -7.70 1.29
N LYS A 74 7.36 -7.83 2.27
CA LYS A 74 8.64 -8.53 2.08
C LYS A 74 8.44 -9.99 1.63
N ASP A 75 7.42 -10.67 2.16
CA ASP A 75 7.14 -12.08 1.85
C ASP A 75 6.33 -12.27 0.55
N GLY A 76 6.00 -11.20 -0.19
CA GLY A 76 5.20 -11.31 -1.42
C GLY A 76 3.71 -11.61 -1.18
N ARG A 77 3.22 -11.48 0.06
CA ARG A 77 1.85 -11.81 0.47
C ARG A 77 0.89 -10.64 0.25
N TYR A 78 0.87 -10.14 -0.98
CA TYR A 78 0.07 -9.00 -1.40
C TYR A 78 -0.52 -9.23 -2.79
N ARG A 79 -1.36 -8.29 -3.23
CA ARG A 79 -1.82 -8.18 -4.63
C ARG A 79 -1.28 -6.90 -5.24
N ASP A 80 -1.06 -6.89 -6.55
CA ASP A 80 -0.65 -5.66 -7.23
C ASP A 80 -1.77 -4.61 -7.13
N GLY A 81 -1.40 -3.40 -6.68
CA GLY A 81 -2.32 -2.28 -6.49
C GLY A 81 -2.66 -1.55 -7.79
N ALA A 82 -1.84 -1.73 -8.82
CA ALA A 82 -1.95 -1.09 -10.12
C ALA A 82 -2.97 -1.74 -11.07
N SER A 83 -4.02 -2.41 -10.58
CA SER A 83 -5.07 -3.02 -11.43
C SER A 83 -5.96 -1.99 -12.15
N ARG A 84 -5.57 -0.72 -12.14
CA ARG A 84 -6.07 0.27 -13.07
C ARG A 84 -5.41 -0.01 -14.42
N LEU A 85 -6.16 -0.67 -15.32
CA LEU A 85 -5.97 -0.80 -16.79
C LEU A 85 -5.82 -2.23 -17.37
N ASP A 86 -6.54 -3.22 -16.86
CA ASP A 86 -7.08 -4.24 -17.77
C ASP A 86 -8.59 -4.31 -17.59
N SER A 87 -9.33 -4.21 -18.69
CA SER A 87 -10.79 -4.17 -18.70
C SER A 87 -11.44 -5.52 -18.33
N THR A 88 -10.64 -6.54 -17.97
CA THR A 88 -11.10 -7.90 -17.70
C THR A 88 -10.97 -8.31 -16.22
N THR A 89 -10.23 -7.56 -15.41
CA THR A 89 -10.15 -7.80 -13.96
C THR A 89 -11.33 -7.11 -13.26
N PRO A 90 -12.18 -7.83 -12.50
CA PRO A 90 -13.25 -7.21 -11.75
C PRO A 90 -12.63 -6.16 -10.81
N LEU A 91 -13.07 -4.92 -10.99
CA LEU A 91 -12.59 -3.79 -10.23
C LEU A 91 -12.63 -4.11 -8.73
N LEU A 92 -11.46 -4.16 -8.08
CA LEU A 92 -11.39 -4.22 -6.62
C LEU A 92 -11.93 -2.90 -6.00
N TYR A 93 -12.15 -1.87 -6.82
CA TYR A 93 -12.59 -0.54 -6.43
C TYR A 93 -13.73 -0.02 -7.34
N PRO A 94 -14.89 0.39 -6.79
CA PRO A 94 -15.91 1.05 -7.61
C PRO A 94 -15.31 2.33 -8.22
N ALA A 95 -15.43 2.47 -9.54
CA ALA A 95 -15.08 3.70 -10.23
C ALA A 95 -15.87 4.87 -9.61
N LYS A 96 -15.19 5.98 -9.32
CA LYS A 96 -15.86 7.21 -8.88
C LYS A 96 -16.74 7.70 -10.01
N ASN A 97 -18.04 7.42 -9.94
CA ASN A 97 -19.02 8.09 -10.79
C ASN A 97 -19.08 9.56 -10.32
N GLY A 98 -18.74 10.47 -11.22
CA GLY A 98 -18.93 11.91 -11.05
C GLY A 98 -20.40 12.30 -11.12
#